data_AF-A0A5C7YML7-F1
#
_entry.id   AF-A0A5C7YML7-F1
#
_cell.length_a   1.000
_cell.length_b   1.000
_cell.length_c   1.000
_cell.angle_alpha   90.00
_cell.angle_beta   90.00
_cell.angle_gamma   90.00
#
_symmetry.space_group_name_H-M   'P 1'
#
loop_
_entity.id
_entity.type
_entity.pdbx_description
1 polymer ?
#
loop_
_entity_poly.entity_id
_entity_poly.type
_entity_poly.pdbx_seq_one_letter_code
_entity_poly.pdbx_strand_id
1 'polypeptide(L)' 'MTPIQLALLIFGVMLLLMVVRVPIAGAMFIAGAVGFVLQSGVAPFLNFLNNLAFARLANYDLSVTPLFILMGHFATQG' A
#
# COMPACT_ATOMS: atom_id res chain seq x y z
N MET A 1 -6.53 -13.50 18.94
CA MET A 1 -7.38 -13.81 17.77
C MET A 1 -6.72 -14.95 17.02
N THR A 2 -7.41 -16.05 16.74
CA THR A 2 -6.83 -17.08 15.87
C THR A 2 -6.78 -16.56 14.42
N PRO A 3 -5.84 -17.02 13.58
CA PRO A 3 -5.71 -16.53 12.20
C PRO A 3 -7.01 -16.68 11.40
N ILE A 4 -7.75 -17.78 11.65
CA ILE A 4 -9.02 -18.06 10.97
C ILE A 4 -10.13 -17.07 11.39
N GLN A 5 -10.17 -16.64 12.65
CA GLN A 5 -11.14 -15.67 13.14
C GLN A 5 -10.91 -14.30 12.50
N LEU A 6 -9.65 -13.89 12.36
CA LEU A 6 -9.27 -12.62 11.75
C LEU A 6 -9.59 -12.62 10.25
N ALA A 7 -9.32 -13.72 9.55
CA ALA A 7 -9.69 -13.87 8.14
C ALA A 7 -11.21 -13.78 7.93
N LEU A 8 -12.00 -14.47 8.76
CA LEU A 8 -13.47 -14.42 8.68
C LEU A 8 -14.02 -13.03 8.99
N LEU A 9 -13.42 -12.31 9.95
CA LEU A 9 -13.81 -10.95 10.27
C LEU A 9 -13.54 -10.00 9.10
N ILE A 10 -12.32 -10.01 8.54
CA ILE A 10 -11.96 -9.15 7.40
C ILE A 10 -12.86 -9.46 6.20
N PHE A 11 -13.10 -10.73 5.91
CA PHE A 11 -13.96 -11.16 4.82
C PHE A 11 -15.42 -10.72 5.04
N GLY A 12 -15.96 -10.90 6.25
CA GLY A 12 -17.31 -10.48 6.60
C GLY A 12 -17.51 -8.97 6.51
N VAL A 13 -16.55 -8.18 7.01
CA VAL A 13 -16.57 -6.71 6.90
C VAL A 13 -16.54 -6.28 5.43
N MET A 14 -15.70 -6.90 4.61
CA MET A 14 -15.62 -6.60 3.19
C MET A 14 -16.96 -6.86 2.46
N LEU A 15 -17.59 -8.01 2.74
CA LEU A 15 -18.90 -8.35 2.17
C LEU A 15 -19.99 -7.37 2.60
N LEU A 16 -20.02 -6.98 3.87
CA LEU A 16 -20.97 -5.96 4.35
C LEU A 16 -20.82 -4.62 3.62
N LEU A 17 -19.58 -4.17 3.42
CA LEU A 17 -19.32 -2.91 2.68
C LEU A 17 -19.75 -3.00 1.21
N MET A 18 -19.58 -4.16 0.58
CA MET A 18 -20.06 -4.39 -0.79
C MET A 18 -21.59 -4.38 -0.89
N VAL A 19 -22.30 -4.92 0.12
CA VAL A 19 -23.77 -4.86 0.19
C VAL A 19 -24.27 -3.42 0.23
N VAL A 20 -23.56 -2.54 0.94
CA VAL A 20 -23.84 -1.08 1.01
C VAL A 20 -23.40 -0.35 -0.28
N ARG A 21 -22.97 -1.08 -1.32
CA ARG A 21 -22.48 -0.55 -2.61
C ARG A 21 -21.26 0.37 -2.50
N VAL A 22 -20.42 0.16 -1.49
CA VAL A 22 -19.11 0.80 -1.44
C VAL A 22 -18.25 0.25 -2.60
N PRO A 23 -17.52 1.09 -3.36
CA PRO A 23 -16.62 0.63 -4.41
C PRO A 23 -15.65 -0.43 -3.88
N ILE A 24 -15.36 -1.47 -4.69
CA ILE A 24 -14.52 -2.61 -4.29
C ILE A 24 -13.16 -2.15 -3.73
N ALA A 25 -12.53 -1.16 -4.37
CA ALA A 25 -11.27 -0.58 -3.90
C ALA A 25 -11.37 0.02 -2.49
N GLY A 26 -12.48 0.70 -2.18
CA GLY A 26 -12.74 1.25 -0.85
C GLY A 26 -13.02 0.14 0.17
N ALA A 27 -13.83 -0.85 -0.20
CA ALA A 27 -14.12 -1.99 0.66
C ALA A 27 -12.85 -2.79 1.01
N MET A 28 -11.98 -3.04 0.03
CA MET A 28 -10.69 -3.72 0.25
C MET A 28 -9.73 -2.90 1.11
N PHE A 29 -9.66 -1.58 0.89
CA PHE A 29 -8.81 -0.71 1.71
C PHE A 29 -9.26 -0.68 3.17
N ILE A 30 -10.56 -0.51 3.43
CA ILE A 30 -11.10 -0.42 4.78
C ILE A 30 -10.97 -1.76 5.52
N ALA A 31 -11.38 -2.87 4.90
CA ALA A 31 -11.29 -4.19 5.52
C ALA A 31 -9.83 -4.58 5.80
N GLY A 32 -8.92 -4.29 4.86
CA GLY A 32 -7.49 -4.52 5.04
C GLY A 32 -6.87 -3.63 6.11
N ALA A 33 -7.22 -2.34 6.17
CA ALA A 33 -6.74 -1.41 7.19
C ALA A 33 -7.20 -1.83 8.59
N VAL A 34 -8.47 -2.21 8.75
CA VAL A 34 -9.03 -2.70 10.03
C VAL A 34 -8.31 -3.99 10.46
N GLY A 35 -8.13 -4.95 9.56
CA GLY A 35 -7.38 -6.18 9.84
C GLY A 35 -5.93 -5.93 10.25
N PHE A 36 -5.25 -5.01 9.55
CA PHE A 36 -3.88 -4.65 9.83
C PHE A 36 -3.71 -3.93 11.18
N VAL A 37 -4.60 -3.00 11.50
CA VAL A 37 -4.60 -2.29 12.79
C VAL A 37 -4.91 -3.25 13.94
N LEU A 38 -5.82 -4.22 13.75
CA LEU A 38 -6.12 -5.23 14.76
C LEU A 38 -4.94 -6.19 15.02
N GLN A 39 -4.13 -6.47 14.00
CA GLN A 39 -2.98 -7.37 14.10
C GLN A 39 -1.73 -6.67 14.67
N SER A 40 -1.44 -5.46 14.18
CA SER A 40 -0.15 -4.78 14.37
C SER A 40 -0.26 -3.52 15.24
N GLY A 41 -1.46 -2.94 15.36
CA GLY A 41 -1.70 -1.67 16.05
C GLY A 41 -1.63 -0.44 15.12
N VAL A 42 -2.05 0.71 15.66
CA VAL A 42 -2.18 1.97 14.91
C VAL A 42 -0.82 2.58 14.55
N ALA A 43 0.16 2.50 15.45
CA ALA A 43 1.50 3.05 15.22
C ALA A 43 2.20 2.45 13.99
N PRO A 44 2.29 1.10 13.82
CA PRO A 44 2.87 0.52 12.62
C PRO A 44 2.00 0.70 11.36
N PHE A 45 0.68 0.85 11.49
CA PHE A 45 -0.18 1.20 10.36
C PHE A 45 0.15 2.59 9.79
N LEU A 46 0.33 3.59 10.67
CA LEU A 46 0.72 4.95 10.25
C LEU A 46 2.13 4.97 9.64
N ASN A 47 3.04 4.15 10.16
CA ASN A 47 4.38 4.02 9.60
C ASN A 47 4.35 3.33 8.21
N PHE A 48 3.51 2.31 8.04
CA PHE A 48 3.27 1.68 6.74
C PHE A 48 2.71 2.67 5.71
N LEU A 49 1.72 3.49 6.07
CA LEU A 49 1.19 4.52 5.19
C LEU A 49 2.23 5.58 4.78
N ASN A 50 3.10 6.00 5.71
CA ASN A 50 4.20 6.90 5.36
C ASN A 50 5.18 6.26 4.38
N ASN A 51 5.60 5.02 4.64
CA ASN A 51 6.52 4.30 3.77
C ASN A 51 5.93 3.97 2.40
N LEU A 52 4.61 3.80 2.27
CA LEU A 52 3.95 3.61 0.97
C LEU A 52 4.15 4.81 0.03
N ALA A 53 4.16 6.04 0.57
CA ALA A 53 4.43 7.24 -0.21
C ALA A 53 5.89 7.30 -0.68
N PHE A 54 6.84 6.96 0.20
CA PHE A 54 8.25 6.85 -0.16
C PHE A 54 8.53 5.73 -1.15
N ALA A 55 7.92 4.56 -0.97
CA ALA A 55 8.10 3.39 -1.83
C ALA A 55 7.66 3.68 -3.27
N ARG A 56 6.58 4.46 -3.49
CA ARG A 56 6.16 4.84 -4.84
C ARG A 56 7.11 5.79 -5.55
N LEU A 57 7.75 6.70 -4.81
CA LEU A 57 8.70 7.66 -5.37
C LEU A 57 10.09 7.05 -5.60
N ALA A 58 10.48 6.07 -4.78
CA ALA A 58 11.76 5.38 -4.83
C ALA A 58 11.74 4.11 -5.70
N ASN A 59 10.65 3.85 -6.43
CA ASN A 59 10.56 2.71 -7.32
C ASN A 59 11.67 2.81 -8.40
N TYR A 60 12.46 1.75 -8.50
CA TYR A 60 13.61 1.64 -9.41
C TYR A 60 13.27 2.02 -10.86
N ASP A 61 12.04 1.74 -11.31
CA ASP A 61 11.56 2.09 -12.66
C ASP A 61 11.56 3.61 -12.92
N LEU A 62 11.29 4.44 -11.90
CA LEU A 62 11.31 5.90 -12.01
C LEU A 62 12.72 6.49 -11.85
N SER A 63 13.67 5.74 -11.29
CA SER A 63 15.08 6.16 -11.19
C SER A 63 15.86 5.93 -12.48
N VAL A 64 15.39 5.05 -13.37
CA VAL A 64 16.04 4.78 -14.66
C VAL A 64 16.06 6.03 -15.56
N THR A 65 14.97 6.80 -15.64
CA THR A 65 14.89 8.00 -16.50
C THR A 65 15.87 9.12 -16.08
N PRO A 66 15.97 9.53 -14.80
CA PRO A 66 16.99 10.49 -14.35
C PRO A 66 18.43 9.99 -14.54
N LEU A 67 18.70 8.69 -14.34
CA LEU A 67 20.04 8.12 -14.50
C LEU A 67 20.49 8.14 -15.96
N PHE A 68 19.57 7.87 -16.91
CA PHE A 68 19.84 7.98 -18.34
C PHE A 68 20.20 9.42 -18.76
N ILE A 69 19.55 10.43 -18.20
CA ILE A 69 19.87 11.84 -18.44
C ILE A 69 21.27 12.18 -17.89
N LEU A 70 21.60 11.68 -16.69
CA LEU A 70 22.93 11.84 -16.08
C LEU A 70 24.03 11.16 -16.91
N MET A 71 23.79 9.93 -17.39
CA MET A 71 24.71 9.22 -18.29
C MET A 71 24.88 9.95 -19.63
N GLY A 72 23.81 10.53 -20.19
CA GLY A 72 23.88 11.37 -21.39
C GLY A 72 24.67 12.68 -21.19
N HIS A 73 24.55 13.29 -20.00
CA HIS A 73 25.35 14.46 -19.65
C HIS A 73 26.85 14.12 -19.53
N PHE A 74 27.20 12.97 -18.94
CA PHE A 74 28.60 12.52 -18.90
C PHE A 74 29.16 12.14 -20.28
N ALA A 75 28.34 11.62 -21.20
CA ALA A 75 28.77 11.29 -22.56
C ALA A 75 29.00 12.52 -23.46
N THR A 76 28.44 13.68 -23.12
CA THR A 76 28.59 14.93 -23.89
C THR A 76 29.68 15.85 -23.33
N GLN A 77 30.16 15.60 -22.11
CA GLN A 77 31.29 16.31 -21.48
C GLN A 77 32.63 15.55 -21.61
N GLY A 78 32.70 14.53 -22.47
CA GLY A 78 33.93 13.82 -22.86
C GLY A 78 34.39 14.19 -24.26
#